data_AF-A0A6G4IXV5-F1
#
_entry.id   AF-A0A6G4IXV5-F1
#
_cell.length_a   1.000
_cell.length_b   1.000
_cell.length_c   1.000
_cell.angle_alpha   90.00
_cell.angle_beta   90.00
_cell.angle_gamma   90.00
#
_symmetry.space_group_name_H-M   'P 1'
#
loop_
_entity.id
_entity.type
_entity.pdbx_description
1 polymer ?
#
loop_
_entity_poly.entity_id
_entity_poly.type
_entity_poly.pdbx_seq_one_letter_code
_entity_poly.pdbx_strand_id
1 'polypeptide(L)'
;MTGETVVYKNEMNLVPLRRFTATEINLFFAMCNKLKEQDTNTLRLSFDELKKLSNYSPETRNINRFANDLDNVYKKMLNLTIRYEDDDVIERFVLFNHYRIHKREQYLETVSYTHL
;
A
#
# COMPACT_ATOMS: atom_id res chain seq x y z
N MET A 1 -21.57 -6.03 16.90
CA MET A 1 -20.57 -5.52 15.93
C MET A 1 -19.61 -6.65 15.66
N THR A 2 -19.82 -7.36 14.56
CA THR A 2 -18.97 -8.47 14.12
C THR A 2 -17.65 -7.88 13.62
N GLY A 3 -16.60 -7.97 14.44
CA GLY A 3 -15.24 -7.71 13.98
C GLY A 3 -14.90 -8.77 12.95
N GLU A 4 -15.04 -8.43 11.67
CA GLU A 4 -14.48 -9.23 10.59
C GLU A 4 -12.96 -9.23 10.76
N THR A 5 -12.44 -10.31 11.32
CA THR A 5 -11.02 -10.63 11.19
C THR A 5 -10.82 -11.09 9.76
N VAL A 6 -10.41 -10.17 8.88
CA VAL A 6 -9.98 -10.54 7.52
C VAL A 6 -8.68 -11.33 7.65
N VAL A 7 -8.78 -12.64 7.51
CA VAL A 7 -7.65 -13.56 7.63
C VAL A 7 -6.92 -13.63 6.28
N TYR A 8 -5.94 -12.74 6.07
CA TYR A 8 -5.04 -12.78 4.91
C TYR A 8 -3.96 -13.86 5.10
N LYS A 9 -4.32 -15.16 5.06
CA LYS A 9 -3.45 -16.16 5.72
C LYS A 9 -2.23 -16.68 4.97
N ASN A 10 -2.13 -16.62 3.65
CA ASN A 10 -0.98 -17.27 2.99
C ASN A 10 0.02 -16.29 2.38
N GLU A 11 -0.41 -15.32 1.56
CA GLU A 11 0.55 -14.47 0.83
C GLU A 11 0.98 -13.21 1.60
N MET A 12 0.06 -12.60 2.36
CA MET A 12 0.37 -11.40 3.16
C MET A 12 1.37 -11.66 4.28
N ASN A 13 1.39 -12.88 4.83
CA ASN A 13 2.40 -13.29 5.82
C ASN A 13 3.81 -13.39 5.22
N LEU A 14 3.93 -13.50 3.89
CA LEU A 14 5.20 -13.56 3.18
C LEU A 14 5.76 -12.16 2.90
N VAL A 15 4.97 -11.09 3.10
CA VAL A 15 5.40 -9.72 2.80
C VAL A 15 6.47 -9.28 3.82
N PRO A 16 7.70 -8.95 3.39
CA PRO A 16 8.79 -8.62 4.31
C PRO A 16 8.68 -7.17 4.84
N LEU A 17 7.70 -6.92 5.73
CA LEU A 17 7.40 -5.60 6.28
C LEU A 17 8.31 -5.16 7.44
N ARG A 18 9.39 -5.89 7.76
CA ARG A 18 10.27 -5.60 8.92
C ARG A 18 10.90 -4.19 8.93
N ARG A 19 11.00 -3.53 7.78
CA ARG A 19 11.55 -2.16 7.62
C ARG A 19 10.48 -1.06 7.61
N PHE A 20 9.22 -1.44 7.80
CA PHE A 20 8.08 -0.55 7.81
C PHE A 20 7.71 -0.19 9.25
N THR A 21 7.33 1.06 9.46
CA THR A 21 6.71 1.51 10.71
C THR A 21 5.26 1.03 10.78
N ALA A 22 4.67 1.03 11.98
CA ALA A 22 3.25 0.68 12.15
C ALA A 22 2.32 1.50 11.23
N THR A 23 2.61 2.79 11.06
CA THR A 23 1.88 3.68 10.14
C THR A 23 2.00 3.24 8.68
N GLU A 24 3.20 2.89 8.23
CA GLU A 24 3.43 2.45 6.84
C GLU A 24 2.79 1.08 6.57
N ILE A 25 2.78 0.18 7.57
CA ILE A 25 2.09 -1.11 7.52
C ILE A 25 0.58 -0.91 7.39
N ASN A 26 0.00 -0.02 8.21
CA ASN A 26 -1.44 0.29 8.13
C ASN A 26 -1.81 0.86 6.76
N LEU A 27 -0.98 1.75 6.21
CA LEU A 27 -1.19 2.29 4.86
C LEU A 27 -1.13 1.18 3.79
N PHE A 28 -0.14 0.29 3.88
CA PHE A 28 -0.01 -0.86 2.98
C PHE A 28 -1.27 -1.74 2.98
N PHE A 29 -1.75 -2.15 4.16
CA PHE A 29 -2.95 -2.99 4.26
C PHE A 29 -4.21 -2.25 3.81
N ALA A 30 -4.34 -0.96 4.13
CA ALA A 30 -5.49 -0.18 3.68
C ALA A 30 -5.58 -0.09 2.14
N MET A 31 -4.45 0.01 1.45
CA MET A 31 -4.43 -0.06 -0.01
C MET A 31 -4.83 -1.42 -0.54
N CYS A 32 -4.29 -2.50 0.04
CA CYS A 32 -4.63 -3.86 -0.37
C CYS A 32 -6.13 -4.12 -0.18
N ASN A 33 -6.70 -3.70 0.95
CA ASN A 33 -8.14 -3.76 1.19
C ASN A 33 -8.92 -3.01 0.10
N LYS A 34 -8.53 -1.77 -0.25
CA LYS A 34 -9.22 -1.00 -1.29
C LYS A 34 -9.13 -1.64 -2.68
N LEU A 35 -7.96 -2.15 -3.06
CA LEU A 35 -7.79 -2.87 -4.34
C LEU A 35 -8.72 -4.09 -4.40
N LYS A 36 -8.78 -4.85 -3.31
CA LYS A 36 -9.64 -6.02 -3.18
C LYS A 36 -11.14 -5.68 -3.18
N GLU A 37 -11.55 -4.65 -2.45
CA GLU A 37 -12.95 -4.18 -2.40
C GLU A 37 -13.45 -3.67 -3.76
N GLN A 38 -12.56 -3.07 -4.55
CA GLN A 38 -12.89 -2.45 -5.84
C GLN A 38 -12.71 -3.38 -7.04
N ASP A 39 -12.25 -4.63 -6.82
CA ASP A 39 -11.92 -5.60 -7.87
C ASP A 39 -11.11 -4.95 -9.01
N THR A 40 -10.08 -4.19 -8.63
CA THR A 40 -9.28 -3.37 -9.53
C THR A 40 -7.80 -3.53 -9.22
N ASN A 41 -6.99 -3.44 -10.27
CA ASN A 41 -5.53 -3.37 -10.14
C ASN A 41 -5.04 -1.93 -10.09
N THR A 42 -5.90 -0.94 -10.31
CA THR A 42 -5.53 0.47 -10.30
C THR A 42 -6.16 1.15 -9.11
N LEU A 43 -5.34 1.78 -8.29
CA LEU A 43 -5.76 2.50 -7.11
C LEU A 43 -5.52 3.99 -7.27
N ARG A 44 -6.56 4.78 -7.03
CA ARG A 44 -6.47 6.24 -6.92
C ARG A 44 -6.92 6.69 -5.54
N LEU A 45 -6.01 7.29 -4.78
CA LEU A 45 -6.27 7.79 -3.41
C LEU A 45 -6.02 9.28 -3.32
N SER A 46 -7.01 10.02 -2.84
CA SER A 46 -6.80 11.44 -2.49
C SER A 46 -5.82 11.58 -1.33
N PHE A 47 -5.17 12.74 -1.22
CA PHE A 47 -4.28 13.03 -0.09
C PHE A 47 -5.03 12.99 1.25
N ASP A 48 -6.30 13.39 1.28
CA ASP A 48 -7.11 13.32 2.50
C ASP A 48 -7.43 11.88 2.91
N GLU A 49 -7.70 10.98 1.96
CA GLU A 49 -7.82 9.55 2.26
C GLU A 49 -6.50 8.99 2.76
N LEU A 50 -5.38 9.27 2.08
CA LEU A 50 -4.06 8.81 2.50
C LEU A 50 -3.71 9.27 3.92
N LYS A 51 -3.98 10.54 4.26
CA LYS A 51 -3.77 11.06 5.61
C LYS A 51 -4.59 10.31 6.65
N LYS A 52 -5.86 9.99 6.35
CA LYS A 52 -6.72 9.19 7.23
C LYS A 52 -6.18 7.77 7.41
N LEU A 53 -5.75 7.13 6.32
CA LEU A 53 -5.23 5.76 6.33
C LEU A 53 -3.89 5.62 7.05
N SER A 54 -3.02 6.63 6.93
CA SER A 54 -1.71 6.63 7.57
C SER A 54 -1.70 7.34 8.93
N ASN A 55 -2.85 7.65 9.51
CA ASN A 55 -2.98 8.43 10.74
C ASN A 55 -2.09 9.69 10.75
N TYR A 56 -1.94 10.33 9.59
CA TYR A 56 -1.11 11.51 9.42
C TYR A 56 -1.86 12.71 9.99
N SER A 57 -1.14 13.62 10.66
CA SER A 57 -1.79 14.78 11.30
C SER A 57 -2.64 15.55 10.27
N PRO A 58 -3.98 15.65 10.49
CA PRO A 58 -4.89 16.37 9.60
C PRO A 58 -4.52 17.84 9.44
N GLU A 59 -3.86 18.40 10.47
CA GLU A 59 -3.43 19.80 10.52
C GLU A 59 -2.21 20.08 9.65
N THR A 60 -1.59 19.06 9.04
CA THR A 60 -0.44 19.28 8.15
C THR A 60 -0.89 19.94 6.85
N ARG A 61 -0.73 21.26 6.81
CA ARG A 61 -1.02 22.10 5.64
C ARG A 61 0.07 22.06 4.56
N ASN A 62 1.25 21.53 4.89
CA ASN A 62 2.37 21.46 3.94
C ASN A 62 2.24 20.23 3.03
N ILE A 63 1.66 20.45 1.86
CA ILE A 63 1.46 19.45 0.80
C ILE A 63 2.80 18.85 0.35
N ASN A 64 3.87 19.64 0.25
CA ASN A 64 5.17 19.16 -0.21
C ASN A 64 5.82 18.21 0.80
N ARG A 65 5.69 18.51 2.09
CA ARG A 65 6.17 17.61 3.15
C ARG A 65 5.42 16.28 3.10
N PHE A 66 4.09 16.33 3.04
CA PHE A 66 3.28 15.12 2.95
C PHE A 66 3.61 14.29 1.70
N ALA A 67 3.76 14.93 0.55
CA ALA A 67 4.13 14.24 -0.69
C ALA A 67 5.52 13.60 -0.62
N ASN A 68 6.50 14.24 0.05
CA ASN A 68 7.82 13.66 0.26
C ASN A 68 7.80 12.49 1.25
N ASP A 69 7.02 12.60 2.33
CA ASP A 69 6.82 11.50 3.27
C ASP A 69 6.17 10.30 2.53
N LEU A 70 5.14 10.56 1.72
CA LEU A 70 4.49 9.56 0.88
C LEU A 70 5.48 8.91 -0.10
N ASP A 71 6.30 9.70 -0.79
CA ASP A 71 7.33 9.21 -1.71
C ASP A 71 8.30 8.24 -1.02
N ASN A 72 8.73 8.56 0.21
CA ASN A 72 9.59 7.69 0.99
C ASN A 72 8.93 6.34 1.34
N VAL A 73 7.63 6.34 1.65
CA VAL A 73 6.88 5.11 1.94
C VAL A 73 6.75 4.25 0.68
N TYR A 74 6.35 4.83 -0.45
CA TYR A 74 6.20 4.08 -1.70
C TYR A 74 7.52 3.59 -2.27
N LYS A 75 8.61 4.32 -2.07
CA LYS A 75 9.96 3.83 -2.38
C LYS A 75 10.29 2.55 -1.62
N LYS A 76 9.84 2.39 -0.36
CA LYS A 76 9.99 1.11 0.36
C LYS A 76 9.13 0.02 -0.27
N MET A 77 7.90 0.35 -0.68
CA MET A 77 6.97 -0.61 -1.30
C MET A 77 7.49 -1.13 -2.65
N LEU A 78 8.11 -0.29 -3.48
CA LEU A 78 8.77 -0.72 -4.72
C LEU A 78 9.86 -1.78 -4.49
N ASN A 79 10.49 -1.77 -3.31
CA ASN A 79 11.55 -2.72 -2.95
C ASN A 79 11.01 -3.96 -2.21
N LEU A 80 9.70 -4.10 -2.03
CA LEU A 80 9.08 -5.30 -1.45
C LEU A 80 8.99 -6.38 -2.52
N THR A 81 9.93 -7.31 -2.50
CA THR A 81 9.81 -8.56 -3.26
C THR A 81 9.20 -9.64 -2.37
N ILE A 82 8.09 -10.21 -2.83
CA ILE A 82 7.45 -11.36 -2.22
C ILE A 82 7.98 -12.60 -2.94
N ARG A 83 8.23 -13.67 -2.19
CA ARG A 83 8.57 -14.98 -2.72
C ARG A 83 7.49 -15.96 -2.31
N TYR A 84 6.91 -16.63 -3.29
CA TYR A 84 6.06 -17.80 -3.10
C TYR A 84 6.81 -19.03 -3.62
N GLU A 85 6.67 -20.16 -2.93
CA GLU A 85 7.33 -21.41 -3.28
C GLU A 85 6.50 -22.59 -2.80
N ASP A 86 6.21 -23.51 -3.72
CA ASP A 86 5.64 -24.83 -3.46
C ASP A 86 6.55 -25.91 -4.07
N ASP A 87 6.06 -27.15 -4.16
CA ASP A 87 6.85 -28.29 -4.66
C ASP A 87 7.21 -28.17 -6.16
N ASP A 88 6.48 -27.37 -6.95
CA ASP A 88 6.61 -27.29 -8.41
C ASP A 88 7.08 -25.89 -8.90
N VAL A 89 6.80 -24.83 -8.16
CA VAL A 89 6.94 -23.43 -8.60
C VAL A 89 7.65 -22.58 -7.56
N ILE A 90 8.58 -21.74 -8.04
CA ILE A 90 9.10 -20.58 -7.29
C ILE A 90 8.68 -19.32 -8.02
N GLU A 91 7.89 -18.49 -7.37
CA GLU A 91 7.45 -17.20 -7.89
C GLU A 91 8.04 -16.04 -7.07
N ARG A 92 8.40 -14.95 -7.76
CA ARG A 92 8.76 -13.68 -7.13
C ARG A 92 8.05 -12.54 -7.81
N PHE A 93 7.44 -11.67 -7.02
CA PHE A 93 6.72 -10.50 -7.54
C PHE A 93 6.81 -9.31 -6.59
N VAL A 94 6.48 -8.13 -7.12
CA VAL A 94 6.36 -6.87 -6.38
C VAL A 94 4.89 -6.46 -6.47
N LEU A 95 4.24 -6.26 -5.32
CA LEU A 95 2.82 -5.90 -5.28
C LEU A 95 2.54 -4.54 -5.90
N PHE A 96 3.31 -3.51 -5.53
CA PHE A 96 3.17 -2.16 -6.04
C PHE A 96 4.41 -1.81 -6.84
N ASN A 97 4.40 -2.07 -8.14
CA ASN A 97 5.56 -1.87 -9.02
C ASN A 97 5.61 -0.47 -9.65
N HIS A 98 4.55 0.34 -9.49
CA HIS A 98 4.46 1.68 -10.07
C HIS A 98 3.59 2.61 -9.21
N TYR A 99 3.99 3.86 -9.05
CA TYR A 99 3.17 4.91 -8.44
C TYR A 99 3.43 6.30 -9.04
N ARG A 100 2.45 7.19 -8.90
CA ARG A 100 2.53 8.61 -9.28
C ARG A 100 1.88 9.48 -8.20
N ILE A 101 2.58 10.52 -7.78
CA ILE A 101 2.06 11.51 -6.81
C ILE A 101 1.71 12.79 -7.56
N HIS A 102 0.42 13.06 -7.68
CA HIS A 102 -0.12 14.28 -8.28
C HIS A 102 -0.22 15.37 -7.22
N LYS A 103 0.82 16.20 -7.08
CA LYS A 103 0.89 17.24 -6.03
C LYS A 103 -0.15 18.36 -6.22
N ARG A 104 -0.47 18.71 -7.46
CA ARG A 104 -1.43 19.78 -7.79
C ARG A 104 -2.87 19.32 -7.56
N GLU A 105 -3.20 18.15 -8.08
CA GLU A 105 -4.52 17.53 -7.96
C GLU A 105 -4.71 16.75 -6.65
N GLN A 106 -3.65 16.63 -5.85
CA GLN A 106 -3.61 16.03 -4.51
C GLN A 106 -4.14 14.60 -4.44
N TYR A 107 -3.62 13.74 -5.32
CA TYR A 107 -3.89 12.31 -5.26
C TYR A 107 -2.67 11.49 -5.63
N LEU A 108 -2.71 10.23 -5.24
CA LEU A 108 -1.79 9.19 -5.67
C LEU A 108 -2.52 8.26 -6.64
N GLU A 109 -1.81 7.84 -7.68
CA GLU A 109 -2.17 6.75 -8.57
C GLU A 109 -1.14 5.63 -8.44
N THR A 110 -1.56 4.38 -8.30
CA THR A 110 -0.66 3.21 -8.29
C THR A 110 -1.35 2.03 -8.95
N VAL A 111 -0.55 1.10 -9.50
CA VAL A 111 -1.03 -0.15 -10.06
C VAL A 111 -0.47 -1.29 -9.23
N SER A 112 -1.32 -2.24 -8.84
CA SER A 112 -0.91 -3.46 -8.17
C SER A 112 -0.82 -4.64 -9.14
N TYR A 113 0.01 -5.60 -8.79
CA TYR A 113 -0.01 -6.91 -9.43
C TYR A 113 -1.35 -7.62 -9.20
N THR A 114 -1.86 -8.30 -10.23
CA THR A 114 -3.28 -8.67 -10.44
C THR A 114 -3.86 -9.76 -9.51
N HIS A 115 -3.19 -10.18 -8.44
CA HIS A 115 -3.62 -11.36 -7.64
C HIS A 115 -3.70 -11.08 -6.12
N LEU A 116 -4.30 -9.96 -5.69
CA LEU A 116 -4.58 -9.68 -4.27
C LEU A 116 -5.94 -10.21 -3.79
#